data_AF-A0A7X7Z1C6-F1
#
_entry.id   AF-A0A7X7Z1C6-F1
#
_cell.length_a   1.000
_cell.length_b   1.000
_cell.length_c   1.000
_cell.angle_alpha   90.00
_cell.angle_beta   90.00
_cell.angle_gamma   90.00
#
_symmetry.space_group_name_H-M   'P 1'
#
loop_
_entity.id
_entity.type
_entity.pdbx_description
1 polymer ?
#
loop_
_entity_poly.entity_id
_entity_poly.type
_entity_poly.pdbx_seq_one_letter_code
_entity_poly.pdbx_strand_id
1 'polypeptide(L)' 'MFNKIKTFLKEVRIELKKVSWPNREVTVASTWVVIAVCFVFAVYFFVVDVLIGKIITGFLNL' A
#
# COMPACT_ATOMS: atom_id res chain seq x y z
N MET A 1 4.54 31.32 -27.90
CA MET A 1 4.94 30.35 -26.85
C MET A 1 3.73 29.82 -26.06
N PHE A 2 2.86 30.68 -25.53
CA PHE A 2 1.64 30.29 -24.78
C PHE A 2 0.69 29.31 -25.51
N ASN A 3 0.53 29.42 -26.83
CA ASN A 3 -0.30 28.48 -27.59
C ASN A 3 0.22 27.04 -27.58
N LYS A 4 1.54 26.83 -27.58
CA LYS A 4 2.12 25.47 -27.55
C LYS A 4 1.81 24.75 -26.23
N ILE A 5 1.86 25.48 -25.10
CA ILE A 5 1.55 24.94 -23.76
C ILE A 5 0.07 24.56 -23.67
N LYS A 6 -0.83 25.38 -24.23
CA LYS A 6 -2.27 25.10 -24.25
C LYS A 6 -2.60 23.86 -25.07
N THR A 7 -1.92 23.67 -26.21
CA THR A 7 -2.06 22.45 -27.04
C THR A 7 -1.50 21.22 -26.31
N PHE A 8 -0.33 21.33 -25.68
CA PHE A 8 0.28 20.25 -24.91
C PHE A 8 -0.61 19.76 -23.76
N LEU A 9 -1.20 20.67 -22.97
CA LEU A 9 -2.13 20.30 -21.90
C LEU A 9 -3.41 19.63 -22.43
N LYS A 10 -3.85 20.01 -23.63
CA LYS A 10 -5.00 19.39 -24.30
C LYS A 10 -4.69 17.96 -24.74
N GLU A 11 -3.50 17.74 -25.29
CA GLU A 11 -2.99 16.41 -25.68
C GLU A 11 -2.79 15.50 -24.47
N VAL A 12 -2.17 15.99 -23.39
CA VAL A 12 -2.00 15.25 -22.13
C VAL A 12 -3.35 14.83 -21.55
N ARG A 13 -4.36 15.71 -21.58
CA ARG A 13 -5.71 15.36 -21.12
C ARG A 13 -6.38 14.29 -21.97
N ILE A 14 -6.07 14.22 -23.27
CA ILE A 14 -6.58 13.18 -24.18
C ILE A 14 -5.90 11.83 -23.88
N GLU A 15 -4.58 11.83 -23.66
CA GLU A 15 -3.83 10.62 -23.27
C GLU A 15 -4.24 10.10 -21.89
N LEU A 16 -4.44 11.00 -20.92
CA LEU A 16 -4.94 10.62 -19.58
C LEU A 16 -6.34 10.01 -19.60
N LYS A 17 -7.14 10.24 -20.64
CA LYS A 17 -8.43 9.55 -20.83
C LYS A 17 -8.30 8.15 -21.41
N LYS A 18 -7.19 7.83 -22.06
CA LYS A 18 -6.88 6.46 -22.52
C LYS A 18 -6.35 5.57 -21.40
N VAL A 19 -5.91 6.17 -20.29
CA VAL A 19 -5.55 5.44 -19.08
C VAL A 19 -6.82 4.80 -18.52
N SER A 20 -6.86 3.47 -18.54
CA SER A 20 -7.92 2.69 -17.93
C SER A 20 -7.81 2.79 -16.41
N TRP A 21 -8.39 3.84 -15.84
CA TRP A 21 -8.56 3.93 -14.39
C TRP A 21 -9.45 2.77 -13.93
N PRO A 22 -8.99 1.98 -12.95
CA PRO A 22 -9.78 0.89 -12.42
C PRO A 22 -11.08 1.44 -11.82
N ASN A 23 -12.17 0.70 -11.98
CA ASN A 23 -13.44 1.03 -11.33
C ASN A 23 -13.23 1.08 -9.82
N ARG A 24 -13.88 2.03 -9.13
CA ARG A 24 -13.70 2.27 -7.68
C ARG A 24 -13.89 1.00 -6.85
N GLU A 25 -14.80 0.14 -7.29
CA GLU A 25 -15.08 -1.16 -6.66
C GLU A 25 -13.87 -2.10 -6.66
N VAL A 26 -13.13 -2.17 -7.78
CA VAL A 26 -11.95 -3.03 -7.91
C VAL A 26 -10.81 -2.50 -7.05
N THR A 27 -10.66 -1.17 -6.97
CA THR A 27 -9.65 -0.53 -6.10
C THR A 27 -9.92 -0.77 -4.62
N VAL A 28 -11.19 -0.74 -4.20
CA VAL A 28 -11.56 -1.04 -2.81
C VAL A 28 -11.34 -2.52 -2.50
N ALA A 29 -11.74 -3.42 -3.41
CA ALA A 29 -11.53 -4.85 -3.24
C ALA A 29 -10.03 -5.21 -3.11
N SER A 30 -9.16 -4.63 -3.94
CA SER A 30 -7.72 -4.88 -3.86
C SER A 30 -7.11 -4.33 -2.56
N THR A 31 -7.58 -3.18 -2.07
CA THR A 31 -7.12 -2.60 -0.79
C THR A 31 -7.52 -3.50 0.39
N TRP A 32 -8.69 -4.12 0.35
CA TRP A 32 -9.14 -5.03 1.40
C TRP A 32 -8.25 -6.26 1.55
N VAL A 33 -7.79 -6.83 0.42
CA VAL A 33 -6.83 -7.95 0.42
C VAL A 33 -5.52 -7.53 1.09
N VAL A 34 -5.02 -6.34 0.79
CA VAL A 34 -3.78 -5.82 1.41
C VAL A 34 -3.95 -5.66 2.92
N ILE A 35 -5.09 -5.12 3.38
CA ILE A 35 -5.39 -4.99 4.82
C ILE A 35 -5.38 -6.35 5.50
N ALA A 36 -5.99 -7.37 4.90
CA ALA A 36 -6.01 -8.71 5.45
C ALA A 36 -4.58 -9.29 5.59
N VAL A 37 -3.75 -9.12 4.56
CA VAL A 37 -2.35 -9.57 4.58
C VAL A 37 -1.53 -8.81 5.64
N CYS A 38 -1.69 -7.50 5.74
CA CYS A 38 -1.06 -6.70 6.80
C CYS A 38 -1.44 -7.18 8.20
N PHE A 39 -2.70 -7.59 8.40
CA PHE A 39 -3.15 -8.12 9.68
C PHE A 39 -2.46 -9.43 10.05
N VAL A 40 -2.26 -10.32 9.08
CA VAL A 40 -1.51 -11.58 9.29
C VAL A 40 -0.06 -11.28 9.70
N PHE A 41 0.61 -10.34 9.02
CA PHE A 41 1.97 -9.95 9.39
C PHE A 41 2.03 -9.27 10.77
N ALA A 42 1.05 -8.46 11.13
CA ALA A 42 0.98 -7.84 12.45
C ALA A 42 0.91 -8.88 13.57
N VAL A 43 0.07 -9.92 13.41
CA VAL A 43 0.00 -11.03 14.36
C VAL A 43 1.31 -11.81 14.42
N TYR A 44 1.94 -12.06 13.26
CA TYR A 44 3.24 -12.73 13.22
C TYR A 44 4.31 -11.97 14.00
N PHE A 45 4.47 -10.66 13.75
CA PHE A 45 5.44 -9.85 14.48
C PHE A 45 5.14 -9.82 15.98
N PHE A 46 3.87 -9.64 16.36
CA PHE A 46 3.48 -9.67 17.77
C PHE A 46 3.92 -10.97 18.48
N VAL A 47 3.72 -12.12 17.84
CA VAL A 47 4.15 -13.42 18.40
C VAL A 47 5.66 -13.49 18.53
N VAL A 48 6.39 -13.07 17.50
CA VAL A 48 7.86 -13.08 17.48
C VAL A 48 8.43 -12.15 18.56
N ASP A 49 7.91 -10.93 18.69
CA ASP A 49 8.34 -9.94 19.67
C ASP A 49 8.14 -10.46 21.10
N VAL A 50 6.99 -11.08 21.38
CA VAL A 50 6.69 -11.67 22.69
C VAL A 50 7.59 -12.87 22.98
N LEU A 51 7.84 -13.73 22.00
CA LEU A 51 8.73 -14.88 22.14
C LEU A 51 10.16 -14.44 22.46
N ILE A 52 10.71 -13.53 21.66
CA ILE A 52 12.07 -13.02 21.84
C ILE A 52 12.17 -12.29 23.18
N GLY A 53 11.19 -11.45 23.54
CA GLY A 53 11.17 -10.75 24.82
C GLY A 53 11.20 -11.70 26.01
N LYS A 54 10.38 -12.76 25.99
CA LYS A 54 10.38 -13.79 27.05
C LYS A 54 11.70 -14.54 27.16
N ILE A 55 12.32 -14.88 26.03
CA ILE A 55 13.63 -15.56 26.02
C ILE A 55 14.70 -14.66 26.62
N ILE A 56 14.75 -13.38 26.24
CA ILE A 56 15.72 -12.43 26.76
C ILE A 56 15.52 -12.20 28.26
N THR A 57 14.30 -11.96 28.73
CA THR A 57 14.02 -11.78 30.16
C THR A 57 14.32 -13.05 30.96
N GLY A 58 14.02 -14.22 30.41
CA GLY A 58 14.37 -15.50 31.03
C GLY A 58 15.87 -15.72 31.17
N PHE A 59 16.66 -15.33 30.17
CA PHE A 59 18.12 -15.40 30.21
C PHE A 59 18.74 -14.36 31.15
N LEU A 60 18.17 -13.16 31.22
CA LEU A 60 18.69 -12.07 32.05
C LEU A 60 18.37 -12.25 33.55
N ASN A 61 17.38 -13.08 33.87
CA ASN A 61 16.95 -13.42 35.23
C ASN A 61 17.58 -14.73 35.75
N LEU A 62 18.59 -15.24 35.05
CA LEU A 62 19.39 -16.43 35.37
C LEU A 62 20.79 -16.00 35.83
#